data_AF-A0A0L0F1H0-F1
#
_entry.id   AF-A0A0L0F1H0-F1
#
_cell.length_a   1.000
_cell.length_b   1.000
_cell.length_c   1.000
_cell.angle_alpha   90.00
_cell.angle_beta   90.00
_cell.angle_gamma   90.00
#
_symmetry.space_group_name_H-M   'P 1'
#
loop_
_entity.id
_entity.type
_entity.pdbx_description
1 polymer ?
#
loop_
_entity_poly.entity_id
_entity_poly.type
_entity_poly.pdbx_seq_one_letter_code
_entity_poly.pdbx_strand_id
1 'polypeptide(L)' 'QTAAASSNKPMLILIHKTWCGACKNLKKTVSTSEQMVTLAKEYIMVNLEDDEEPKDKQFQPDGGYVPRLFFADSA' A
#
# COMPACT_ATOMS: atom_id res chain seq x y z
N GLN A 1 3.18 13.25 -15.10
CA GLN A 1 2.68 11.88 -15.35
C GLN A 1 3.20 11.02 -14.22
N THR A 2 2.33 10.41 -13.42
CA THR A 2 2.75 9.52 -12.32
C THR A 2 3.20 8.19 -12.91
N ALA A 3 4.07 7.43 -12.23
CA ALA A 3 4.58 6.16 -12.73
C ALA A 3 3.45 5.17 -13.12
N ALA A 4 2.27 5.27 -12.50
CA ALA A 4 1.09 4.48 -12.81
C ALA A 4 0.51 4.80 -14.19
N ALA A 5 0.34 6.08 -14.51
CA ALA A 5 -0.20 6.53 -15.81
C ALA A 5 0.69 6.12 -17.00
N SER A 6 2.00 5.96 -16.77
CA SER A 6 2.94 5.57 -17.83
C SER A 6 3.11 4.04 -17.98
N SER A 7 2.75 3.26 -16.96
CA SER A 7 2.96 1.80 -16.95
C SER A 7 1.69 0.99 -17.18
N ASN A 8 0.51 1.62 -17.12
CA ASN A 8 -0.80 0.96 -17.22
C ASN A 8 -0.97 -0.19 -16.21
N LYS A 9 -0.28 -0.09 -15.07
CA LYS A 9 -0.32 -1.06 -13.97
C LYS A 9 -1.14 -0.51 -12.81
N PRO A 10 -2.06 -1.29 -12.23
CA PRO A 10 -2.78 -0.88 -11.04
C PRO A 10 -1.82 -0.60 -9.87
N MET A 11 -2.23 0.28 -8.97
CA MET A 11 -1.49 0.65 -7.77
C MET A 11 -1.97 -0.16 -6.57
N LEU A 12 -1.02 -0.63 -5.78
CA LEU A 12 -1.25 -1.18 -4.44
C LEU A 12 -0.69 -0.20 -3.41
N ILE A 13 -1.57 0.44 -2.66
CA ILE A 13 -1.22 1.46 -1.67
C ILE A 13 -1.30 0.83 -0.28
N LEU A 14 -0.17 0.81 0.44
CA LEU A 14 -0.09 0.36 1.82
C LEU A 14 0.10 1.58 2.73
N ILE A 15 -0.86 1.81 3.62
CA ILE A 15 -0.75 2.81 4.69
C ILE A 15 -0.44 2.09 5.99
N HIS A 16 0.67 2.43 6.62
CA HIS A 16 1.10 1.78 7.87
C HIS A 16 1.87 2.75 8.78
N LYS A 17 2.11 2.34 10.02
CA LYS A 17 2.83 3.13 11.03
C LYS A 17 3.96 2.33 11.65
N THR A 18 5.08 2.97 11.97
CA THR A 18 6.28 2.31 12.51
C THR A 18 6.07 1.75 13.91
N TRP A 19 5.16 2.34 14.70
CA TRP A 19 4.82 1.89 16.04
C TRP A 19 3.80 0.74 16.06
N CYS A 20 3.16 0.42 14.93
CA CYS A 20 2.10 -0.57 14.83
C CYS A 20 2.66 -2.00 14.71
N GLY A 21 2.35 -2.86 15.69
CA GLY A 21 2.81 -4.26 15.71
C GLY A 21 2.27 -5.11 14.55
N ALA A 22 1.00 -4.93 14.20
CA ALA A 22 0.38 -5.62 13.06
C ALA A 22 1.07 -5.25 11.73
N CYS A 23 1.48 -4.00 11.59
CA CYS A 23 2.18 -3.47 10.42
C CYS A 23 3.55 -4.15 10.23
N LYS A 24 4.30 -4.34 11.33
CA LYS A 24 5.58 -5.07 11.32
C LYS A 24 5.40 -6.53 10.91
N ASN A 25 4.37 -7.19 11.42
CA ASN A 25 4.06 -8.58 11.05
C ASN A 25 3.68 -8.71 9.58
N LEU A 26 2.84 -7.80 9.07
CA LEU A 26 2.45 -7.77 7.66
C LEU A 26 3.68 -7.60 6.76
N LYS A 27 4.55 -6.64 7.07
CA LYS A 27 5.81 -6.43 6.32
C LYS A 27 6.64 -7.70 6.26
N LYS A 28 6.80 -8.39 7.39
CA LYS A 28 7.55 -9.66 7.45
C LYS A 28 6.92 -10.73 6.56
N THR A 29 5.61 -10.97 6.67
CA THR A 29 4.90 -11.97 5.86
C THR A 29 4.99 -11.68 4.37
N VAL A 30 4.83 -10.41 3.97
CA VAL A 30 4.91 -9.99 2.56
C VAL A 30 6.33 -10.16 2.02
N SER A 31 7.36 -9.75 2.77
CA SER A 31 8.76 -9.87 2.34
C SER A 31 9.25 -11.31 2.21
N THR A 32 8.65 -12.26 2.94
CA THR A 32 9.04 -13.68 2.87
C THR A 32 8.22 -14.49 1.86
N SER A 33 7.18 -13.90 1.26
CA SER A 33 6.28 -14.62 0.35
C SER A 33 6.67 -14.43 -1.11
N GLU A 34 7.12 -15.50 -1.77
CA GLU A 34 7.44 -15.48 -3.21
C GLU A 34 6.24 -15.14 -4.09
N GLN A 35 5.03 -15.54 -3.66
CA GLN A 35 3.78 -15.19 -4.34
C GLN A 35 3.55 -13.67 -4.30
N MET A 36 3.79 -13.04 -3.16
CA MET A 36 3.68 -11.59 -3.02
C MET A 36 4.74 -10.85 -3.84
N VAL A 37 5.97 -11.37 -3.89
CA VAL A 37 7.05 -10.80 -4.72
C VAL A 37 6.70 -10.87 -6.20
N THR A 38 6.08 -11.96 -6.63
CA THR A 38 5.62 -12.11 -8.02
C THR A 38 4.47 -11.15 -8.32
N LEU A 39 3.47 -11.08 -7.43
CA LEU A 39 2.35 -10.16 -7.57
C LEU A 39 2.81 -8.70 -7.60
N ALA A 40 3.78 -8.33 -6.76
CA ALA A 40 4.32 -6.97 -6.70
C ALA A 40 4.96 -6.49 -8.01
N LYS A 41 5.29 -7.38 -8.95
CA LYS A 41 5.78 -7.01 -10.30
C LYS A 41 4.65 -6.50 -11.20
N GLU A 42 3.41 -6.92 -10.95
CA GLU A 42 2.23 -6.54 -11.73
C GLU A 42 1.60 -5.23 -11.25
N TYR A 43 1.98 -4.76 -10.06
CA TYR A 43 1.43 -3.54 -9.45
C TYR A 43 2.51 -2.49 -9.25
N ILE A 44 2.11 -1.22 -9.23
CA ILE A 44 2.92 -0.16 -8.63
C ILE A 44 2.67 -0.15 -7.12
N MET A 45 3.70 -0.50 -6.36
CA MET A 45 3.66 -0.55 -4.91
C MET A 45 3.92 0.85 -4.33
N VAL A 46 2.96 1.41 -3.61
CA VAL A 46 3.07 2.69 -2.91
C VAL A 46 3.04 2.42 -1.42
N ASN A 47 4.09 2.82 -0.71
CA ASN A 47 4.19 2.66 0.74
C ASN A 47 4.09 4.05 1.39
N LEU A 48 3.11 4.24 2.27
CA LEU A 48 2.88 5.48 3.00
C LEU A 48 3.07 5.19 4.49
N GLU A 49 4.19 5.67 5.03
CA GLU A 49 4.62 5.45 6.40
C GLU A 49 4.37 6.68 7.28
N ASP A 50 3.85 6.47 8.49
CA ASP A 50 3.71 7.53 9.50
C ASP A 50 3.02 8.79 8.96
N ASP A 51 3.70 9.92 8.86
CA ASP A 51 3.11 11.20 8.45
C ASP A 51 2.80 11.30 6.94
N GLU A 52 3.16 10.28 6.15
CA GLU A 52 2.84 10.19 4.72
C GLU A 52 1.38 9.77 4.46
N GLU A 53 0.63 9.42 5.51
CA GLU A 53 -0.80 9.12 5.40
C GLU A 53 -1.59 10.33 4.83
N PRO A 54 -2.32 10.16 3.72
CA PRO A 54 -3.15 11.24 3.18
C PRO A 54 -4.30 11.55 4.13
N LYS A 55 -4.59 12.84 4.33
CA LYS A 55 -5.69 13.31 5.19
C LYS A 55 -7.06 13.24 4.54
N ASP A 56 -7.13 12.81 3.29
CA ASP A 56 -8.38 12.71 2.54
C ASP A 56 -9.23 11.55 3.06
N LYS A 57 -10.53 11.80 3.24
CA LYS A 57 -11.50 10.82 3.75
C LYS A 57 -11.62 9.57 2.88
N GLN A 58 -11.26 9.67 1.59
CA GLN A 58 -11.23 8.50 0.71
C GLN A 58 -10.30 7.38 1.20
N PHE A 59 -9.27 7.71 1.99
CA PHE A 59 -8.34 6.74 2.60
C PHE A 59 -8.74 6.32 4.03
N GLN A 60 -9.90 6.78 4.51
CA GLN A 60 -10.48 6.42 5.80
C GLN A 60 -11.99 6.12 5.67
N PRO A 61 -12.44 5.28 4.70
CA PRO A 61 -13.87 5.05 4.46
C PRO A 61 -14.56 4.36 5.65
N ASP A 62 -13.80 3.56 6.41
CA ASP A 62 -14.23 2.79 7.57
C ASP A 62 -13.36 3.06 8.82
N GLY A 63 -12.54 4.12 8.77
CA GLY A 63 -11.84 4.67 9.93
C GLY A 63 -10.32 4.75 9.83
N GLY A 64 -9.71 5.20 10.93
CA GLY A 64 -8.29 5.55 11.07
C GLY A 64 -7.33 4.37 11.36
N TYR A 65 -7.75 3.11 11.19
CA TYR A 65 -6.93 1.96 11.60
C TYR A 65 -5.73 1.72 10.69
N VAL A 66 -4.72 1.02 11.21
CA VAL A 66 -3.52 0.63 10.45
C VAL A 66 -3.11 -0.82 10.76
N PRO A 67 -2.56 -1.58 9.79
CA PRO A 67 -2.32 -1.19 8.40
C PRO A 67 -3.60 -1.19 7.54
N ARG A 68 -3.62 -0.41 6.45
CA ARG A 68 -4.66 -0.42 5.40
C ARG A 68 -4.05 -0.64 4.04
N LEU A 69 -4.77 -1.37 3.19
CA LEU A 69 -4.37 -1.70 1.84
C LEU A 69 -5.45 -1.24 0.85
N PHE A 70 -5.07 -0.48 -0.15
CA PHE A 70 -5.98 -0.01 -1.20
C PHE A 70 -5.48 -0.44 -2.58
N PHE A 71 -6.43 -0.75 -3.45
CA PHE A 71 -6.18 -0.95 -4.87
C PHE A 71 -6.72 0.28 -5.61
N ALA A 72 -5.91 0.84 -6.50
CA ALA A 72 -6.32 1.95 -7.35
C ALA A 72 -5.93 1.65 -8.80
N ASP A 73 -6.80 1.96 -9.74
CA ASP A 73 -6.54 1.74 -11.15
C ASP A 73 -5.52 2.76 -11.69
N SER A 74 -4.75 2.36 -12.71
CA SER A 74 -3.95 3.28 -13.51
C SER A 74 -4.85 4.03 -14.48
N ALA A 75 -5.40 5.17 -14.06
CA ALA A 75 -6.03 6.10 -14.99
C ALA A 75 -4.99 6.76 -15.92
#